data_AF-A0AA39YFV1-F1
#
_entry.id   AF-A0AA39YFV1-F1
#
_cell.length_a   1.000
_cell.length_b   1.000
_cell.length_c   1.000
_cell.angle_alpha   90.00
_cell.angle_beta   90.00
_cell.angle_gamma   90.00
#
_symmetry.space_group_name_H-M   'P 1'
#
loop_
_entity.id
_entity.type
_entity.pdbx_description
1 polymer ?
#
loop_
_entity_poly.entity_id
_entity_poly.type
_entity_poly.pdbx_seq_one_letter_code
_entity_poly.pdbx_strand_id
1 'polypeptide(L)'
;TVATNLTLSATQCCPQCGFDVGLPPLEDTQSALLEAQKQIADLQAQVRLLNQKASSAVDRWADYEDELARLRSELNSSRQNQSFHSPTNSTAPTSVTSASPARSSFLSSAGASRISALLTSRKSTPNLKPSPVSPPPPPTHLRQSSNPVPFSTAEPETPVSPPGPSTDELIQALNREQALRREAEGKLNDTSREVEELSVSLFEQANEMVATERRARAKLEERVGMLEKRDAEKRRRLERLEGAMERIDRVRSLLG
;
A
#
# COMPACT_ATOMS: atom_id res chain seq x y z
N THR A 1 -10.66 -94.11 -2.85
CA THR A 1 -9.97 -92.84 -2.57
C THR A 1 -10.21 -91.90 -3.73
N VAL A 2 -10.90 -90.78 -3.49
CA VAL A 2 -10.79 -89.47 -4.16
C VAL A 2 -11.67 -88.54 -3.33
N ALA A 3 -11.07 -87.42 -2.91
CA ALA A 3 -11.67 -86.38 -2.09
C ALA A 3 -12.38 -85.35 -2.96
N THR A 4 -13.49 -84.79 -2.49
CA THR A 4 -14.09 -83.59 -3.06
C THR A 4 -14.66 -82.68 -1.97
N ASN A 5 -14.00 -81.53 -1.88
CA ASN A 5 -14.31 -80.21 -1.31
C ASN A 5 -15.72 -79.94 -0.79
N LEU A 6 -15.77 -79.35 0.42
CA LEU A 6 -16.83 -78.42 0.83
C LEU A 6 -16.19 -77.15 1.41
N THR A 7 -16.16 -76.12 0.59
CA THR A 7 -15.98 -74.70 0.95
C THR A 7 -17.26 -74.20 1.60
N LEU A 8 -17.17 -73.71 2.84
CA LEU A 8 -18.29 -73.14 3.60
C LEU A 8 -18.03 -71.65 3.83
N SER A 9 -18.56 -70.83 2.93
CA SER A 9 -18.55 -69.37 3.01
C SER A 9 -19.69 -68.92 3.92
N ALA A 10 -19.37 -68.45 5.14
CA ALA A 10 -20.36 -67.91 6.07
C ALA A 10 -20.45 -66.38 5.90
N THR A 11 -21.50 -65.92 5.21
CA THR A 11 -21.91 -64.51 5.10
C THR A 11 -22.49 -64.03 6.44
N GLN A 12 -21.89 -63.00 7.05
CA GLN A 12 -22.34 -62.43 8.34
C GLN A 12 -23.27 -61.23 8.10
N CYS A 13 -24.59 -61.46 8.13
CA CYS A 13 -25.61 -60.40 8.07
C CYS A 13 -26.02 -59.92 9.48
N CYS A 14 -26.26 -58.61 9.66
CA CYS A 14 -26.68 -58.02 10.93
C CYS A 14 -28.20 -58.22 11.17
N PRO A 15 -28.62 -58.79 12.31
CA PRO A 15 -30.00 -59.29 12.49
C PRO A 15 -31.08 -58.21 12.67
N GLN A 16 -30.74 -56.92 12.72
CA GLN A 16 -31.72 -55.85 12.96
C GLN A 16 -32.07 -54.97 11.74
N CYS A 17 -31.32 -55.05 10.63
CA CYS A 17 -31.60 -54.19 9.47
C CYS A 17 -31.39 -54.86 8.10
N GLY A 18 -30.97 -56.14 8.04
CA GLY A 18 -30.90 -56.90 6.79
C GLY A 18 -29.94 -56.34 5.73
N PHE A 19 -29.13 -55.35 6.09
CA PHE A 19 -28.14 -54.77 5.20
C PHE A 19 -26.88 -55.64 5.24
N ASP A 20 -26.49 -56.17 4.09
CA ASP A 20 -25.21 -56.80 3.89
C ASP A 20 -24.16 -55.68 3.97
N VAL A 21 -23.61 -55.47 5.17
CA VAL A 21 -22.45 -54.61 5.33
C VAL A 21 -21.34 -55.41 4.67
N GLY A 22 -21.10 -55.14 3.39
CA GLY A 22 -19.90 -55.56 2.68
C GLY A 22 -18.71 -54.99 3.42
N LEU A 23 -18.34 -55.66 4.51
CA LEU A 23 -17.18 -55.36 5.32
C LEU A 23 -16.01 -55.55 4.37
N PRO A 24 -15.26 -54.49 4.03
CA PRO A 24 -14.02 -54.68 3.32
C PRO A 24 -13.17 -55.66 4.15
N PRO A 25 -12.36 -56.53 3.50
CA PRO A 25 -11.51 -57.49 4.18
C PRO A 25 -10.86 -56.87 5.42
N LEU A 26 -10.88 -57.58 6.56
CA LEU A 26 -10.39 -57.07 7.85
C LEU A 26 -8.98 -56.44 7.73
N GLU A 27 -8.18 -56.97 6.82
CA GLU A 27 -6.84 -56.51 6.44
C GLU A 27 -6.81 -55.11 5.80
N ASP A 28 -7.80 -54.76 4.98
CA ASP A 28 -7.95 -53.43 4.37
C ASP A 28 -8.36 -52.38 5.42
N THR A 29 -9.21 -52.75 6.38
CA THR A 29 -9.58 -51.83 7.48
C THR A 29 -8.43 -51.58 8.43
N GLN A 30 -7.63 -52.61 8.72
CA GLN A 30 -6.48 -52.51 9.61
C GLN A 30 -5.35 -51.69 8.96
N SER A 31 -5.10 -51.86 7.67
CA SER A 31 -4.13 -51.05 6.92
C SER A 31 -4.56 -49.59 6.82
N ALA A 32 -5.85 -49.30 6.56
CA ALA A 32 -6.38 -47.94 6.55
C ALA A 32 -6.26 -47.24 7.93
N LEU A 33 -6.43 -47.99 9.02
CA LEU A 33 -6.27 -47.45 10.38
C LEU A 33 -4.81 -47.11 10.68
N LEU A 34 -3.87 -47.97 10.27
CA LEU A 34 -2.44 -47.69 10.40
C LEU A 34 -2.01 -46.47 9.56
N GLU A 35 -2.56 -46.32 8.36
CA GLU A 35 -2.32 -45.14 7.53
C GLU A 35 -2.88 -43.87 8.19
N ALA A 36 -4.12 -43.92 8.70
CA ALA A 36 -4.72 -42.80 9.42
C ALA A 36 -3.91 -42.42 10.66
N GLN A 37 -3.41 -43.39 11.43
CA GLN A 37 -2.53 -43.13 12.57
C GLN A 37 -1.23 -42.44 12.17
N LYS A 38 -0.61 -42.85 11.05
CA LYS A 38 0.58 -42.20 10.51
C LYS A 38 0.28 -40.75 10.10
N GLN A 39 -0.82 -40.53 9.37
CA GLN A 39 -1.24 -39.20 8.95
C GLN A 39 -1.51 -38.28 10.15
N ILE A 40 -2.14 -38.79 11.22
CA ILE A 40 -2.35 -38.03 12.45
C ILE A 40 -1.01 -37.64 13.08
N ALA A 41 -0.04 -38.55 13.14
CA ALA A 41 1.28 -38.25 13.68
C ALA A 41 2.01 -37.16 12.86
N ASP A 42 1.92 -37.24 11.53
CA ASP A 42 2.51 -36.26 10.62
C ASP A 42 1.84 -34.88 10.78
N LEU A 43 0.50 -34.84 10.85
CA LEU A 43 -0.26 -33.61 11.08
C LEU A 43 0.07 -33.00 12.45
N GLN A 44 0.18 -33.81 13.50
CA GLN A 44 0.58 -33.34 14.82
C GLN A 44 1.99 -32.76 14.81
N ALA A 45 2.93 -33.36 14.09
CA ALA A 45 4.28 -32.82 13.93
C ALA A 45 4.26 -31.49 13.17
N GLN A 46 3.45 -31.38 12.12
CA GLN A 46 3.29 -30.14 11.36
C GLN A 46 2.68 -29.02 12.21
N VAL A 47 1.67 -29.32 13.02
CA VAL A 47 1.07 -28.34 13.95
C VAL A 47 2.11 -27.87 14.96
N ARG A 48 2.94 -28.76 15.51
CA ARG A 48 4.04 -28.38 16.42
C ARG A 48 5.05 -27.47 15.73
N LEU A 49 5.45 -27.79 14.51
CA LEU A 49 6.39 -26.97 13.74
C LEU A 49 5.82 -25.59 13.42
N LEU A 50 4.55 -25.53 13.00
CA LEU A 50 3.87 -24.27 12.73
C LEU A 50 3.75 -23.42 13.99
N ASN A 51 3.45 -24.03 15.13
CA ASN A 51 3.40 -23.33 16.41
C ASN A 51 4.77 -22.78 16.80
N GLN A 52 5.84 -23.57 16.69
CA GLN A 52 7.21 -23.09 16.90
C GLN A 52 7.56 -21.91 15.97
N LYS A 53 7.17 -21.99 14.71
CA LYS A 53 7.37 -20.90 13.74
C LYS A 53 6.58 -19.66 14.12
N ALA A 54 5.33 -19.82 14.55
CA ALA A 54 4.49 -18.72 15.03
C ALA A 54 5.13 -18.04 16.26
N SER A 55 5.56 -18.80 17.26
CA SER A 55 6.28 -18.26 18.42
C SER A 55 7.53 -17.49 18.00
N SER A 56 8.36 -18.06 17.13
CA SER A 56 9.57 -17.38 16.64
C SER A 56 9.26 -16.10 15.85
N ALA A 57 8.11 -16.02 15.19
CA ALA A 57 7.68 -14.82 14.47
C ALA A 57 7.20 -13.75 15.45
N VAL A 58 6.49 -14.14 16.51
CA VAL A 58 6.08 -13.23 17.60
C VAL A 58 7.29 -12.66 18.33
N ASP A 59 8.31 -13.48 18.63
CA ASP A 59 9.55 -13.01 19.25
C ASP A 59 10.22 -11.94 18.39
N ARG A 60 10.33 -12.16 17.07
CA ARG A 60 10.86 -11.17 16.13
C ARG A 60 10.00 -9.92 16.02
N TRP A 61 8.67 -10.04 16.17
CA TRP A 61 7.78 -8.88 16.17
C TRP A 61 7.97 -8.03 17.41
N ALA A 62 8.23 -8.64 18.57
CA ALA A 62 8.60 -7.92 19.78
C ALA A 62 9.89 -7.11 19.58
N ASP A 63 10.92 -7.71 18.96
CA ASP A 63 12.17 -6.98 18.63
C ASP A 63 11.91 -5.76 17.72
N TYR A 64 11.03 -5.90 16.72
CA TYR A 64 10.67 -4.78 15.83
C TYR A 64 9.83 -3.72 16.54
N GLU A 65 8.96 -4.10 17.49
CA GLU A 65 8.19 -3.14 18.29
C GLU A 65 9.12 -2.29 19.16
N ASP A 66 10.11 -2.92 19.79
CA ASP A 66 11.14 -2.23 20.58
C ASP A 66 11.98 -1.27 19.72
N GLU A 67 12.37 -1.68 18.50
CA GLU A 67 13.07 -0.80 17.55
C GLU A 67 12.20 0.40 17.14
N LEU A 68 10.90 0.17 16.92
CA LEU A 68 9.95 1.24 16.60
C LEU A 68 9.79 2.22 17.77
N ALA A 69 9.70 1.71 19.00
CA ALA A 69 9.63 2.51 20.21
C ALA A 69 10.90 3.36 20.39
N ARG A 70 12.06 2.76 20.17
CA ARG A 70 13.35 3.45 20.19
C ARG A 70 13.41 4.58 19.16
N LEU A 71 13.09 4.31 17.89
CA LEU A 71 13.12 5.33 16.82
C LEU A 71 12.15 6.49 17.09
N ARG A 72 10.97 6.19 17.66
CA ARG A 72 10.02 7.23 18.09
C ARG A 72 10.60 8.08 19.22
N SER A 73 11.26 7.46 20.20
CA SER A 73 11.93 8.19 21.29
C SER A 73 13.07 9.08 20.79
N GLU A 74 13.83 8.61 19.79
CA GLU A 74 14.92 9.37 19.15
C GLU A 74 14.38 10.56 18.36
N LEU A 75 13.31 10.36 17.57
CA LEU A 75 12.63 11.44 16.86
C LEU A 75 12.08 12.50 17.84
N ASN A 76 11.48 12.06 18.95
CA ASN A 76 10.95 12.96 19.96
C ASN A 76 12.08 13.74 20.69
N SER A 77 13.18 13.05 21.04
CA SER A 77 14.36 13.69 21.63
C SER A 77 15.02 14.69 20.68
N SER A 78 15.09 14.37 19.38
CA SER A 78 15.59 15.27 18.34
C SER A 78 14.69 16.51 18.16
N ARG A 79 13.35 16.34 18.26
CA ARG A 79 12.40 17.45 18.27
C ARG A 79 12.56 18.34 19.50
N GLN A 80 12.73 17.76 20.69
CA GLN A 80 12.85 18.53 21.94
C GLN A 80 14.15 19.34 22.00
N ASN A 81 15.24 18.85 21.39
CA ASN A 81 16.53 19.55 21.37
C ASN A 81 16.61 20.72 20.36
N GLN A 82 15.60 20.92 19.50
CA GLN A 82 15.49 22.11 18.64
C GLN A 82 14.73 23.28 19.27
N SER A 83 14.18 23.13 20.49
CA SER A 83 13.41 24.20 21.17
C SER A 83 14.23 25.10 22.10
N PHE A 84 15.54 24.89 22.28
CA PHE A 84 16.36 25.64 23.27
C PHE A 84 17.66 26.25 22.72
N HIS A 85 17.69 26.66 21.45
CA HIS A 85 18.82 27.46 20.95
C HIS A 85 18.36 28.77 20.29
N SER A 86 18.08 29.75 21.15
CA SER A 86 18.19 31.17 20.80
C SER A 86 19.69 31.53 20.74
N PRO A 87 20.23 32.11 19.66
CA PRO A 87 21.62 32.56 19.64
C PRO A 87 21.70 33.97 20.26
N THR A 88 22.15 34.05 21.52
CA THR A 88 22.74 35.28 22.04
C THR A 88 24.26 35.21 21.88
N ASN A 89 24.82 36.27 21.30
CA ASN A 89 26.25 36.54 21.22
C ASN A 89 26.94 36.36 22.58
N SER A 90 28.10 35.68 22.62
CA SER A 90 29.41 36.31 22.87
C SER A 90 30.50 35.28 23.26
N THR A 91 31.69 35.50 22.68
CA THR A 91 33.05 35.20 23.18
C THR A 91 33.58 33.74 23.20
N ALA A 92 34.70 33.57 22.49
CA ALA A 92 35.65 32.44 22.58
C ALA A 92 36.42 32.47 23.93
N PRO A 93 37.09 31.37 24.37
CA PRO A 93 38.37 30.96 23.78
C PRO A 93 38.62 29.44 23.64
N THR A 94 39.63 29.17 22.80
CA THR A 94 40.47 27.99 22.57
C THR A 94 40.51 26.88 23.63
N SER A 95 40.40 25.61 23.20
CA SER A 95 41.42 24.58 23.48
C SER A 95 41.19 23.31 22.64
N VAL A 96 42.33 22.71 22.32
CA VAL A 96 42.59 21.54 21.48
C VAL A 96 42.05 20.24 22.10
N THR A 97 41.55 19.30 21.29
CA THR A 97 42.09 17.94 21.11
C THR A 97 41.10 16.99 20.40
N SER A 98 41.69 16.02 19.69
CA SER A 98 41.18 14.68 19.36
C SER A 98 40.09 14.50 18.28
N ALA A 99 40.61 14.21 17.07
CA ALA A 99 40.31 13.04 16.25
C ALA A 99 38.86 12.72 15.84
N SER A 100 38.54 13.07 14.58
CA SER A 100 37.59 12.33 13.73
C SER A 100 38.18 12.19 12.33
N PRO A 101 38.21 10.99 11.72
CA PRO A 101 38.13 10.88 10.28
C PRO A 101 36.66 10.81 9.88
N ALA A 102 36.22 11.81 9.14
CA ALA A 102 35.05 11.68 8.28
C ALA A 102 35.37 10.69 7.16
N ARG A 103 34.52 9.69 6.95
CA ARG A 103 34.16 9.18 5.62
C ARG A 103 32.72 8.68 5.64
N SER A 104 31.83 9.49 5.06
CA SER A 104 30.73 8.93 4.30
C SER A 104 31.32 7.94 3.29
N SER A 105 30.58 6.88 2.91
CA SER A 105 29.86 6.87 1.65
C SER A 105 29.57 5.47 1.05
N PHE A 106 28.45 5.43 0.33
CA PHE A 106 28.14 4.65 -0.88
C PHE A 106 27.45 3.28 -0.78
N LEU A 107 26.15 3.32 -1.14
CA LEU A 107 25.39 2.38 -1.98
C LEU A 107 24.88 1.07 -1.34
N SER A 108 23.58 1.04 -1.04
CA SER A 108 22.59 0.22 -1.79
C SER A 108 21.32 0.01 -0.97
N SER A 109 20.20 0.56 -1.41
CA SER A 109 18.96 -0.22 -1.42
C SER A 109 18.01 0.34 -2.48
N ALA A 110 18.32 -0.06 -3.71
CA ALA A 110 17.33 -0.14 -4.76
C ALA A 110 16.24 -1.12 -4.31
N GLY A 111 15.00 -0.65 -4.17
CA GLY A 111 13.89 -1.53 -3.77
C GLY A 111 12.50 -0.91 -3.70
N ALA A 112 12.37 0.42 -3.66
CA ALA A 112 11.08 1.06 -3.35
C ALA A 112 10.17 1.41 -4.55
N SER A 113 10.37 0.84 -5.75
CA SER A 113 9.61 1.25 -6.95
C SER A 113 8.76 0.15 -7.60
N ARG A 114 8.49 -0.98 -6.92
CA ARG A 114 7.72 -2.10 -7.51
C ARG A 114 6.25 -2.20 -7.07
N ILE A 115 5.75 -1.25 -6.29
CA ILE A 115 4.33 -1.23 -5.85
C ILE A 115 3.38 -0.51 -6.83
N SER A 116 3.89 0.07 -7.92
CA SER A 116 3.07 0.73 -8.95
C SER A 116 2.50 -0.22 -10.02
N ALA A 117 2.69 -1.54 -9.90
CA ALA A 117 2.34 -2.52 -10.93
C ALA A 117 1.02 -3.31 -10.69
N LEU A 118 0.24 -3.01 -9.64
CA LEU A 118 -0.94 -3.81 -9.29
C LEU A 118 -2.30 -3.10 -9.46
N LEU A 119 -2.34 -1.91 -10.06
CA LEU A 119 -3.61 -1.18 -10.29
C LEU A 119 -4.11 -1.17 -11.74
N THR A 120 -3.60 -2.05 -12.62
CA THR A 120 -4.08 -2.17 -14.01
C THR A 120 -4.65 -3.55 -14.31
N SER A 121 -5.69 -3.94 -13.57
CA SER A 121 -6.62 -5.00 -13.99
C SER A 121 -7.97 -4.41 -14.38
N ARG A 122 -8.04 -3.79 -15.57
CA ARG A 122 -9.30 -3.65 -16.33
C ARG A 122 -9.02 -3.73 -17.84
N LYS A 123 -9.19 -4.94 -18.38
CA LYS A 123 -9.88 -5.28 -19.64
C LYS A 123 -9.68 -4.27 -20.80
N SER A 124 -8.76 -4.56 -21.73
CA SER A 124 -8.63 -3.83 -23.00
C SER A 124 -9.09 -4.70 -24.17
N THR A 125 -10.20 -4.32 -24.80
CA THR A 125 -10.57 -4.67 -26.18
C THR A 125 -9.82 -3.72 -27.13
N PRO A 126 -9.19 -4.17 -28.23
CA PRO A 126 -8.49 -3.27 -29.14
C PRO A 126 -9.36 -2.95 -30.35
N ASN A 127 -9.88 -1.72 -30.47
CA ASN A 127 -9.97 -1.04 -31.77
C ASN A 127 -10.41 0.44 -31.67
N LEU A 128 -9.98 1.21 -32.67
CA LEU A 128 -10.37 2.57 -33.06
C LEU A 128 -9.58 3.76 -32.48
N LYS A 129 -8.54 4.15 -33.24
CA LYS A 129 -8.22 5.49 -33.79
C LYS A 129 -8.47 6.75 -32.91
N PRO A 130 -7.46 7.63 -32.70
CA PRO A 130 -7.63 8.92 -32.04
C PRO A 130 -8.09 10.03 -33.02
N SER A 131 -8.96 10.92 -32.56
CA SER A 131 -9.22 12.24 -33.15
C SER A 131 -9.28 13.31 -32.05
N PRO A 132 -8.80 14.55 -32.28
CA PRO A 132 -8.58 15.53 -31.23
C PRO A 132 -9.74 16.52 -31.04
N VAL A 133 -10.00 16.85 -29.76
CA VAL A 133 -10.39 18.14 -29.15
C VAL A 133 -11.53 18.96 -29.79
N SER A 134 -12.64 19.15 -29.05
CA SER A 134 -13.50 20.36 -29.02
C SER A 134 -14.41 20.41 -27.76
N PRO A 135 -14.77 21.60 -27.22
CA PRO A 135 -15.51 21.79 -25.95
C PRO A 135 -17.06 21.80 -26.10
N PRO A 136 -17.85 21.75 -25.01
CA PRO A 136 -19.30 21.43 -25.05
C PRO A 136 -20.23 22.65 -25.17
N PRO A 137 -21.41 22.52 -25.81
CA PRO A 137 -22.55 23.44 -25.65
C PRO A 137 -23.71 22.89 -24.76
N PRO A 138 -24.60 23.75 -24.25
CA PRO A 138 -25.62 23.45 -23.22
C PRO A 138 -26.92 22.80 -23.76
N PRO A 139 -27.83 22.27 -22.91
CA PRO A 139 -29.06 21.62 -23.35
C PRO A 139 -30.22 22.62 -23.51
N THR A 140 -30.89 22.57 -24.66
CA THR A 140 -32.17 23.25 -24.88
C THR A 140 -33.25 22.21 -25.18
N HIS A 141 -34.34 22.32 -24.43
CA HIS A 141 -35.59 21.59 -24.57
C HIS A 141 -36.24 21.75 -25.96
N LEU A 142 -37.11 20.77 -26.27
CA LEU A 142 -38.36 20.83 -27.05
C LEU A 142 -38.37 19.90 -28.28
N ARG A 143 -39.27 18.91 -28.25
CA ARG A 143 -40.40 18.70 -29.19
C ARG A 143 -40.79 17.23 -29.35
N GLN A 144 -41.88 16.91 -28.67
CA GLN A 144 -43.09 16.25 -29.17
C GLN A 144 -43.24 16.16 -30.71
N SER A 145 -43.58 14.97 -31.24
CA SER A 145 -44.76 14.74 -32.12
C SER A 145 -44.81 13.32 -32.75
N SER A 146 -45.98 12.67 -32.58
CA SER A 146 -46.75 11.82 -33.54
C SER A 146 -46.20 10.50 -34.14
N ASN A 147 -46.80 9.37 -33.69
CA ASN A 147 -47.44 8.18 -34.36
C ASN A 147 -47.20 7.90 -35.87
N PRO A 148 -47.39 6.66 -36.44
CA PRO A 148 -48.28 5.55 -36.00
C PRO A 148 -47.76 4.09 -36.18
N VAL A 149 -48.62 3.14 -35.79
CA VAL A 149 -48.61 1.65 -35.86
C VAL A 149 -48.11 0.98 -37.17
N PRO A 150 -47.76 -0.32 -37.09
CA PRO A 150 -48.59 -1.31 -37.81
C PRO A 150 -48.95 -2.59 -37.03
N PHE A 151 -49.95 -3.25 -37.60
CA PHE A 151 -50.83 -4.34 -37.19
C PHE A 151 -50.25 -5.75 -37.40
N SER A 152 -50.66 -6.74 -36.57
CA SER A 152 -50.72 -8.22 -36.79
C SER A 152 -50.37 -8.96 -35.48
N THR A 153 -51.04 -9.99 -34.95
CA THR A 153 -52.18 -10.85 -35.31
C THR A 153 -52.61 -11.57 -34.01
N ALA A 154 -53.88 -11.94 -33.88
CA ALA A 154 -54.48 -12.63 -32.73
C ALA A 154 -54.08 -14.12 -32.59
N GLU A 155 -54.05 -14.69 -31.37
CA GLU A 155 -54.82 -15.88 -30.89
C GLU A 155 -54.43 -16.30 -29.43
N PRO A 156 -55.13 -17.22 -28.70
CA PRO A 156 -55.97 -16.85 -27.54
C PRO A 156 -55.64 -17.52 -26.17
N GLU A 157 -56.18 -16.91 -25.11
CA GLU A 157 -56.61 -17.47 -23.80
C GLU A 157 -55.60 -18.19 -22.87
N THR A 158 -55.10 -17.46 -21.85
CA THR A 158 -55.08 -17.90 -20.44
C THR A 158 -55.20 -16.67 -19.52
N PRO A 159 -56.20 -16.57 -18.62
CA PRO A 159 -56.38 -15.41 -17.76
C PRO A 159 -55.93 -15.70 -16.32
N VAL A 160 -54.66 -15.46 -16.00
CA VAL A 160 -54.25 -15.12 -14.62
C VAL A 160 -53.08 -14.15 -14.69
N SER A 161 -53.38 -12.88 -14.96
CA SER A 161 -52.45 -11.80 -14.62
C SER A 161 -52.56 -11.59 -13.10
N PRO A 162 -51.46 -11.62 -12.33
CA PRO A 162 -51.53 -11.25 -10.92
C PRO A 162 -52.08 -9.82 -10.80
N PRO A 163 -52.84 -9.49 -9.74
CA PRO A 163 -53.22 -8.10 -9.50
C PRO A 163 -51.95 -7.26 -9.55
N GLY A 164 -51.92 -6.27 -10.45
CA GLY A 164 -50.83 -5.30 -10.50
C GLY A 164 -50.65 -4.69 -9.10
N PRO A 165 -49.42 -4.30 -8.74
CA PRO A 165 -49.15 -3.77 -7.41
C PRO A 165 -50.15 -2.66 -7.11
N SER A 166 -50.84 -2.78 -5.98
CA SER A 166 -51.83 -1.80 -5.58
C SER A 166 -51.16 -0.42 -5.45
N THR A 167 -51.93 0.65 -5.63
CA THR A 167 -51.40 2.02 -5.52
C THR A 167 -50.68 2.25 -4.18
N ASP A 168 -51.16 1.62 -3.11
CA ASP A 168 -50.55 1.70 -1.78
C ASP A 168 -49.21 0.97 -1.70
N GLU A 169 -49.07 -0.18 -2.37
CA GLU A 169 -47.80 -0.90 -2.49
C GLU A 169 -46.76 -0.10 -3.29
N LEU A 170 -47.19 0.59 -4.35
CA LEU A 170 -46.32 1.47 -5.15
C LEU A 170 -45.83 2.67 -4.33
N ILE A 171 -46.71 3.31 -3.55
CA ILE A 171 -46.34 4.42 -2.65
C ILE A 171 -45.38 3.94 -1.56
N GLN A 172 -45.63 2.76 -0.97
CA GLN A 172 -44.75 2.17 0.03
C GLN A 172 -43.38 1.82 -0.56
N ALA A 173 -43.34 1.25 -1.77
CA ALA A 173 -42.10 0.93 -2.48
C ALA A 173 -41.29 2.20 -2.79
N LEU A 174 -41.94 3.26 -3.27
CA LEU A 174 -41.30 4.55 -3.57
C LEU A 174 -40.73 5.21 -2.30
N ASN A 175 -41.45 5.16 -1.18
CA ASN A 175 -40.94 5.67 0.09
C ASN A 175 -39.69 4.90 0.58
N ARG A 176 -39.67 3.57 0.43
CA ARG A 176 -38.48 2.76 0.74
C ARG A 176 -37.31 3.12 -0.17
N GLU A 177 -37.58 3.27 -1.46
CA GLU A 177 -36.56 3.63 -2.46
C GLU A 177 -35.95 5.01 -2.18
N GLN A 178 -36.77 6.02 -1.90
CA GLN A 178 -36.32 7.34 -1.49
C GLN A 178 -35.54 7.33 -0.17
N ALA A 179 -35.95 6.50 0.80
CA ALA A 179 -35.23 6.35 2.06
C ALA A 179 -33.82 5.76 1.83
N LEU A 180 -33.72 4.71 1.01
CA LEU A 180 -32.45 4.11 0.63
C LEU A 180 -31.56 5.08 -0.15
N ARG A 181 -32.13 5.88 -1.07
CA ARG A 181 -31.38 6.93 -1.77
C ARG A 181 -30.85 7.98 -0.82
N ARG A 182 -31.68 8.50 0.09
CA ARG A 182 -31.26 9.50 1.07
C ARG A 182 -30.14 8.97 1.98
N GLU A 183 -30.23 7.71 2.39
CA GLU A 183 -29.16 7.06 3.17
C GLU A 183 -27.86 6.95 2.36
N ALA A 184 -27.95 6.53 1.09
CA ALA A 184 -26.80 6.43 0.21
C ALA A 184 -26.15 7.79 -0.08
N GLU A 185 -26.97 8.83 -0.32
CA GLU A 185 -26.54 10.22 -0.49
C GLU A 185 -25.87 10.75 0.79
N GLY A 186 -26.40 10.41 1.97
CA GLY A 186 -25.77 10.74 3.26
C GLY A 186 -24.37 10.14 3.37
N LYS A 187 -24.22 8.83 3.11
CA LYS A 187 -22.90 8.17 3.12
C LYS A 187 -21.95 8.77 2.08
N LEU A 188 -22.46 9.13 0.90
CA LEU A 188 -21.64 9.81 -0.12
C LEU A 188 -21.15 11.16 0.40
N ASN A 189 -22.03 11.97 1.00
CA ASN A 189 -21.63 13.26 1.58
C ASN A 189 -20.61 13.10 2.71
N ASP A 190 -20.78 12.11 3.59
CA ASP A 190 -19.83 11.82 4.66
C ASP A 190 -18.44 11.47 4.08
N THR A 191 -18.39 10.57 3.09
CA THR A 191 -17.13 10.22 2.43
C THR A 191 -16.52 11.39 1.65
N SER A 192 -17.34 12.25 1.02
CA SER A 192 -16.87 13.46 0.34
C SER A 192 -16.19 14.39 1.34
N ARG A 193 -16.79 14.57 2.51
CA ARG A 193 -16.23 15.39 3.59
C ARG A 193 -14.92 14.83 4.14
N GLU A 194 -14.84 13.53 4.38
CA GLU A 194 -13.59 12.89 4.83
C GLU A 194 -12.47 13.09 3.80
N VAL A 195 -12.77 12.95 2.51
CA VAL A 195 -11.79 13.19 1.43
C VAL A 195 -11.37 14.66 1.40
N GLU A 196 -12.29 15.59 1.56
CA GLU A 196 -11.98 17.02 1.66
C GLU A 196 -11.07 17.32 2.85
N GLU A 197 -11.38 16.81 4.04
CA GLU A 197 -10.57 16.99 5.26
C GLU A 197 -9.16 16.42 5.09
N LEU A 198 -9.04 15.21 4.55
CA LEU A 198 -7.75 14.59 4.23
C LEU A 198 -6.97 15.40 3.18
N SER A 199 -7.66 15.96 2.18
CA SER A 199 -7.03 16.78 1.16
C SER A 199 -6.45 18.07 1.75
N VAL A 200 -7.20 18.76 2.62
CA VAL A 200 -6.75 19.98 3.31
C VAL A 200 -5.53 19.67 4.17
N SER A 201 -5.58 18.60 4.97
CA SER A 201 -4.46 18.19 5.81
C SER A 201 -3.20 17.87 4.99
N LEU A 202 -3.35 17.14 3.87
CA LEU A 202 -2.23 16.81 2.99
C LEU A 202 -1.62 18.06 2.35
N PHE A 203 -2.46 19.01 1.89
CA PHE A 203 -1.97 20.27 1.32
C PHE A 203 -1.29 21.15 2.37
N GLU A 204 -1.80 21.21 3.59
CA GLU A 204 -1.18 21.94 4.68
C GLU A 204 0.20 21.36 5.03
N GLN A 205 0.29 20.04 5.19
CA GLN A 205 1.56 19.34 5.44
C GLN A 205 2.57 19.55 4.30
N ALA A 206 2.12 19.45 3.05
CA ALA A 206 2.97 19.70 1.89
C ALA A 206 3.48 21.15 1.84
N ASN A 207 2.60 22.12 2.14
CA ASN A 207 2.96 23.52 2.20
C ASN A 207 3.97 23.80 3.32
N GLU A 208 3.80 23.19 4.49
CA GLU A 208 4.76 23.30 5.59
C GLU A 208 6.13 22.75 5.19
N MET A 209 6.18 21.55 4.60
CA MET A 209 7.42 20.93 4.13
C MET A 209 8.15 21.85 3.14
N VAL A 210 7.45 22.37 2.14
CA VAL A 210 8.03 23.30 1.16
C VAL A 210 8.49 24.60 1.82
N ALA A 211 7.75 25.11 2.80
CA ALA A 211 8.17 26.31 3.54
C ALA A 211 9.46 26.06 4.34
N THR A 212 9.59 24.90 4.99
CA THR A 212 10.83 24.53 5.70
C THR A 212 12.01 24.40 4.74
N GLU A 213 11.80 23.78 3.58
CA GLU A 213 12.81 23.65 2.52
C GLU A 213 13.23 25.03 2.01
N ARG A 214 12.29 25.90 1.66
CA ARG A 214 12.58 27.26 1.19
C ARG A 214 13.39 28.06 2.21
N ARG A 215 13.04 27.96 3.49
CA ARG A 215 13.79 28.61 4.58
C ARG A 215 15.20 28.03 4.71
N ALA A 216 15.35 26.70 4.66
CA ALA A 216 16.65 26.05 4.74
C ALA A 216 17.54 26.40 3.55
N ARG A 217 16.96 26.36 2.34
CA ARG A 217 17.63 26.74 1.09
C ARG A 217 18.10 28.20 1.14
N ALA A 218 17.25 29.14 1.55
CA ALA A 218 17.64 30.54 1.68
C ALA A 218 18.82 30.75 2.65
N LYS A 219 18.82 30.05 3.80
CA LYS A 219 19.94 30.10 4.76
C LYS A 219 21.25 29.54 4.16
N LEU A 220 21.16 28.46 3.38
CA LEU A 220 22.33 27.90 2.71
C LEU A 220 22.84 28.83 1.62
N GLU A 221 21.95 29.39 0.80
CA GLU A 221 22.30 30.36 -0.24
C GLU A 221 23.00 31.60 0.35
N GLU A 222 22.54 32.12 1.48
CA GLU A 222 23.20 33.22 2.21
C GLU A 222 24.62 32.82 2.66
N ARG A 223 24.77 31.64 3.27
CA ARG A 223 26.07 31.14 3.73
C ARG A 223 27.03 30.93 2.57
N VAL A 224 26.56 30.37 1.46
CA VAL A 224 27.34 30.19 0.23
C VAL A 224 27.80 31.56 -0.29
N GLY A 225 26.91 32.54 -0.41
CA GLY A 225 27.27 33.88 -0.86
C GLY A 225 28.31 34.57 0.02
N MET A 226 28.25 34.38 1.35
CA MET A 226 29.31 34.87 2.26
C MET A 226 30.65 34.17 2.04
N LEU A 227 30.64 32.85 1.85
CA LEU A 227 31.85 32.08 1.57
C LEU A 227 32.50 32.51 0.27
N GLU A 228 31.71 32.67 -0.80
CA GLU A 228 32.19 33.12 -2.11
C GLU A 228 32.84 34.49 -2.05
N LYS A 229 32.26 35.45 -1.30
CA LYS A 229 32.88 36.78 -1.09
C LYS A 229 34.24 36.68 -0.41
N ARG A 230 34.36 35.85 0.63
CA ARG A 230 35.64 35.64 1.33
C ARG A 230 36.67 34.97 0.43
N ASP A 231 36.26 33.99 -0.35
CA ASP A 231 37.16 33.28 -1.26
C ASP A 231 37.60 34.18 -2.42
N ALA A 232 36.73 35.05 -2.93
CA ALA A 232 37.10 36.06 -3.91
C ALA A 232 38.12 37.06 -3.34
N GLU A 233 37.95 37.51 -2.09
CA GLU A 233 38.91 38.40 -1.44
C GLU A 233 40.27 37.73 -1.23
N LYS A 234 40.28 36.49 -0.72
CA LYS A 234 41.52 35.71 -0.56
C LYS A 234 42.23 35.49 -1.88
N ARG A 235 41.49 35.14 -2.95
CA ARG A 235 42.04 34.97 -4.29
C ARG A 235 42.73 36.24 -4.78
N ARG A 236 42.10 37.40 -4.61
CA ARG A 236 42.70 38.72 -4.94
C ARG A 236 43.97 39.01 -4.14
N ARG A 237 44.04 38.60 -2.87
CA ARG A 237 45.25 38.77 -2.05
C ARG A 237 46.38 37.86 -2.53
N LEU A 238 46.06 36.59 -2.85
CA LEU A 238 47.02 35.64 -3.39
C LEU A 238 47.57 36.10 -4.74
N GLU A 239 46.72 36.55 -5.66
CA GLU A 239 47.14 37.08 -6.97
C GLU A 239 48.17 38.23 -6.83
N ARG A 240 47.98 39.12 -5.84
CA ARG A 240 48.96 40.19 -5.57
C ARG A 240 50.29 39.66 -5.04
N LEU A 241 50.24 38.64 -4.19
CA LEU A 241 51.44 38.00 -3.63
C LEU A 241 52.18 37.21 -4.71
N GLU A 242 51.47 36.45 -5.53
CA GLU A 242 52.01 35.72 -6.68
C GLU A 242 52.71 36.68 -7.64
N GLY A 243 52.05 37.78 -8.02
CA GLY A 243 52.69 38.80 -8.86
C GLY A 243 53.91 39.48 -8.22
N ALA A 244 53.98 39.55 -6.88
CA ALA A 244 55.17 40.05 -6.18
C ALA A 244 56.30 39.01 -6.15
N MET A 245 55.97 37.73 -5.90
CA MET A 245 56.92 36.63 -5.95
C MET A 245 57.52 36.48 -7.35
N GLU A 246 56.71 36.54 -8.40
CA GLU A 246 57.21 36.52 -9.78
C GLU A 246 58.20 37.65 -10.07
N ARG A 247 57.98 38.85 -9.53
CA ARG A 247 58.94 39.96 -9.66
C ARG A 247 60.25 39.64 -8.95
N ILE A 248 60.19 39.08 -7.75
CA ILE A 248 61.36 38.68 -6.98
C ILE A 248 62.14 37.58 -7.71
N ASP A 249 61.45 36.57 -8.24
CA ASP A 249 62.07 35.47 -8.98
C ASP A 249 62.78 35.96 -10.23
N ARG A 250 62.19 36.91 -10.98
CA ARG A 250 62.85 37.56 -12.12
C ARG A 250 64.12 38.32 -11.74
N VAL A 251 64.11 39.04 -10.61
CA VAL A 251 65.30 39.76 -10.14
C VAL A 251 66.36 38.76 -9.68
N ARG A 252 65.96 37.70 -8.97
CA ARG A 252 66.87 36.66 -8.51
C ARG A 252 67.55 35.94 -9.69
N SER A 253 66.83 35.67 -10.78
CA SER A 253 67.42 35.06 -11.99
C SER A 253 68.40 35.94 -12.75
N LEU A 254 68.42 37.25 -12.49
CA LEU A 254 69.37 38.19 -13.10
C LEU A 254 70.60 38.45 -12.21
N LEU A 255 70.50 38.18 -10.91
CA LEU A 255 71.55 38.45 -9.91
C LEU A 255 72.34 37.20 -9.49
N GLY A 256 71.87 36.00 -9.84
CA GLY A 256 72.59 34.73 -9.70
C GLY A 256 72.86 34.11 -11.07
#